data_AF-A0A2B4S678-F1
#
_entry.id   AF-A0A2B4S678-F1
#
_cell.length_a   1.000
_cell.length_b   1.000
_cell.length_c   1.000
_cell.angle_alpha   90.00
_cell.angle_beta   90.00
_cell.angle_gamma   90.00
#
_symmetry.space_group_name_H-M   'P 1'
#
loop_
_entity.id
_entity.type
_entity.pdbx_description
1 polymer ?
#
loop_
_entity_poly.entity_id
_entity_poly.type
_entity_poly.pdbx_seq_one_letter_code
_entity_poly.pdbx_strand_id
1 'polypeptide(L)'
;MKNLILVFLVPLISCEAFVLKDEPVATVEPTEELEHVPEGITFSPVGCFRDRFHPRAMPELLKNFRGTIDWSDLSKTVQKCADEAMNKRQEYFGIQYYGECWGGDEADLSYDQYGSNPAGCYKNMVGKAWHNFVYRFNIPGGDLEE
;
A
#
# COMPACT_ATOMS: atom_id res chain seq x y z
N MET A 1 32.10 61.20 -46.16
CA MET A 1 33.20 60.40 -45.59
C MET A 1 32.60 59.03 -45.28
N LYS A 2 32.56 58.14 -46.29
CA LYS A 2 33.36 56.90 -46.39
C LYS A 2 33.27 56.04 -45.12
N ASN A 3 32.60 54.90 -45.22
CA ASN A 3 32.85 53.62 -44.51
C ASN A 3 31.89 52.58 -45.12
N LEU A 4 32.30 51.89 -46.19
CA LEU A 4 33.15 50.69 -46.22
C LEU A 4 32.37 49.43 -45.87
N ILE A 5 32.03 48.70 -46.94
CA ILE A 5 31.57 47.31 -46.96
C ILE A 5 32.61 46.43 -46.25
N LEU A 6 32.16 45.53 -45.38
CA LEU A 6 32.96 44.39 -44.95
C LEU A 6 32.11 43.12 -45.04
N VAL A 7 32.72 42.13 -45.66
CA VAL A 7 32.16 40.93 -46.29
C VAL A 7 31.98 39.81 -45.26
N PHE A 8 30.94 39.02 -45.50
CA PHE A 8 30.62 37.71 -44.94
C PHE A 8 31.83 36.84 -44.59
N LEU A 9 31.78 36.14 -43.45
CA LEU A 9 32.22 34.74 -43.33
C LEU A 9 31.51 34.12 -42.11
N VAL A 10 30.41 33.40 -42.35
CA VAL A 10 29.84 32.45 -41.39
C VAL A 10 30.82 31.27 -41.34
N PRO A 11 31.44 30.94 -40.19
CA PRO A 11 32.19 29.71 -40.10
C PRO A 11 31.20 28.54 -40.17
N LEU A 12 31.27 27.80 -41.27
CA LEU A 12 30.85 26.41 -41.39
C LEU A 12 31.60 25.62 -40.31
N ILE A 13 31.08 25.62 -39.08
CA ILE A 13 31.48 24.61 -38.10
C ILE A 13 30.81 23.33 -38.55
N SER A 14 31.64 22.54 -39.23
CA SER A 14 31.46 21.15 -39.60
C SER A 14 30.58 20.45 -38.58
N CYS A 15 29.47 19.87 -39.05
CA CYS A 15 28.82 18.77 -38.35
C CYS A 15 29.86 17.66 -38.24
N GLU A 16 30.63 17.62 -37.16
CA GLU A 16 31.19 16.35 -36.73
C GLU A 16 29.99 15.49 -36.33
N ALA A 17 29.70 14.53 -37.19
CA ALA A 17 28.81 13.44 -36.89
C ALA A 17 29.31 12.81 -35.58
N PHE A 18 28.60 13.09 -34.49
CA PHE A 18 28.74 12.34 -33.25
C PHE A 18 28.22 10.94 -33.58
N VAL A 19 29.15 10.07 -33.98
CA VAL A 19 28.90 8.64 -34.13
C VAL A 19 28.51 8.14 -32.75
N LEU A 20 27.20 8.08 -32.51
CA LEU A 20 26.64 7.23 -31.47
C LEU A 20 27.10 5.82 -31.84
N LYS A 21 28.12 5.35 -31.14
CA LYS A 21 28.44 3.93 -31.13
C LYS A 21 27.17 3.26 -30.62
N ASP A 22 26.50 2.52 -31.49
CA ASP A 22 25.51 1.55 -31.07
C ASP A 22 26.23 0.55 -30.17
N GLU A 23 26.16 0.76 -28.86
CA GLU A 23 26.45 -0.31 -27.91
C GLU A 23 25.38 -1.38 -28.14
N PRO A 24 25.75 -2.65 -28.33
CA PRO A 24 24.76 -3.70 -28.49
C PRO A 24 23.92 -3.74 -27.23
N VAL A 25 22.64 -3.39 -27.38
CA VAL A 25 21.62 -3.57 -26.35
C VAL A 25 21.62 -5.05 -26.01
N ALA A 26 22.24 -5.38 -24.87
CA ALA A 26 22.11 -6.69 -24.28
C ALA A 26 20.62 -6.93 -24.05
N THR A 27 20.09 -7.95 -24.69
CA THR A 27 18.76 -8.48 -24.42
C THR A 27 18.77 -8.98 -22.98
N VAL A 28 18.27 -8.16 -22.07
CA VAL A 28 18.01 -8.58 -20.69
C VAL A 28 16.80 -9.52 -20.78
N GLU A 29 17.04 -10.80 -20.50
CA GLU A 29 15.99 -11.80 -20.25
C GLU A 29 15.06 -11.28 -19.14
N PRO A 30 13.81 -11.75 -19.03
CA PRO A 30 12.90 -11.30 -17.97
C PRO A 30 13.53 -11.59 -16.60
N THR A 31 14.18 -10.61 -16.00
CA THR A 31 14.65 -10.69 -14.62
C THR A 31 13.39 -10.68 -13.78
N GLU A 32 13.10 -11.83 -13.21
CA GLU A 32 12.16 -12.04 -12.12
C GLU A 32 12.61 -11.20 -10.92
N GLU A 33 12.33 -9.91 -10.96
CA GLU A 33 12.20 -9.05 -9.77
C GLU A 33 10.70 -8.96 -9.43
N LEU A 34 10.03 -10.12 -9.44
CA LEU A 34 8.74 -10.26 -8.80
C LEU A 34 9.05 -10.40 -7.31
N GLU A 35 8.64 -9.42 -6.49
CA GLU A 35 8.67 -9.51 -5.04
C GLU A 35 8.29 -10.94 -4.63
N HIS A 36 9.21 -11.66 -4.01
CA HIS A 36 8.97 -13.00 -3.50
C HIS A 36 7.99 -12.85 -2.34
N VAL A 37 6.69 -12.79 -2.63
CA VAL A 37 5.63 -12.80 -1.61
C VAL A 37 5.83 -14.09 -0.83
N PRO A 38 6.24 -14.04 0.44
CA PRO A 38 6.53 -15.26 1.17
C PRO A 38 5.28 -16.13 1.17
N GLU A 39 5.37 -17.32 0.62
CA GLU A 39 4.29 -18.29 0.70
C GLU A 39 4.03 -18.58 2.19
N GLY A 40 2.77 -18.52 2.60
CA GLY A 40 2.38 -18.77 3.99
C GLY A 40 2.23 -17.52 4.86
N ILE A 41 2.02 -16.33 4.29
CA ILE A 41 1.53 -15.18 5.07
C ILE A 41 0.18 -15.55 5.69
N THR A 42 0.12 -15.47 7.01
CA THR A 42 -1.10 -15.65 7.79
C THR A 42 -1.41 -14.34 8.53
N PHE A 43 -2.54 -14.27 9.24
CA PHE A 43 -2.84 -13.14 10.11
C PHE A 43 -3.46 -13.60 11.42
N SER A 44 -3.27 -12.81 12.46
CA SER A 44 -3.72 -13.09 13.83
C SER A 44 -4.64 -11.98 14.33
N PRO A 45 -5.68 -12.30 15.11
CA PRO A 45 -6.52 -11.28 15.73
C PRO A 45 -5.73 -10.52 16.81
N VAL A 46 -5.81 -9.20 16.79
CA VAL A 46 -5.19 -8.32 17.80
C VAL A 46 -6.21 -7.92 18.86
N GLY A 47 -7.37 -7.43 18.44
CA GLY A 47 -8.41 -7.02 19.39
C GLY A 47 -9.44 -6.05 18.83
N CYS A 48 -10.28 -5.53 19.73
CA CYS A 48 -11.31 -4.56 19.38
C CYS A 48 -11.01 -3.19 19.97
N PHE A 49 -10.94 -2.17 19.12
CA PHE A 49 -10.51 -0.82 19.47
C PHE A 49 -11.53 0.22 19.02
N ARG A 50 -11.65 1.32 19.75
CA ARG A 50 -12.52 2.44 19.35
C ARG A 50 -11.92 3.16 18.14
N ASP A 51 -12.78 3.71 17.31
CA ASP A 51 -12.40 4.66 16.25
C ASP A 51 -13.16 5.99 16.44
N ARG A 52 -12.71 7.04 15.75
CA ARG A 52 -13.34 8.37 15.77
C ARG A 52 -13.36 8.96 14.36
N PHE A 53 -14.15 10.02 14.15
CA PHE A 53 -14.27 10.63 12.83
C PHE A 53 -12.97 11.30 12.35
N HIS A 54 -12.25 12.02 13.22
CA HIS A 54 -11.00 12.69 12.87
C HIS A 54 -10.09 12.97 14.10
N PRO A 55 -8.80 12.61 14.07
CA PRO A 55 -8.23 11.66 13.11
C PRO A 55 -8.86 10.26 13.29
N ARG A 56 -8.74 9.41 12.27
CA ARG A 56 -9.10 7.98 12.40
C ARG A 56 -7.95 7.25 13.07
N ALA A 57 -8.22 6.14 13.75
CA ALA A 57 -7.19 5.21 14.22
C ALA A 57 -6.54 4.43 13.07
N MET A 58 -7.23 4.29 11.94
CA MET A 58 -6.68 3.72 10.71
C MET A 58 -7.15 4.62 9.56
N PRO A 59 -6.26 5.38 8.90
CA PRO A 59 -6.66 6.54 8.11
C PRO A 59 -7.25 6.19 6.73
N GLU A 60 -6.97 5.03 6.17
CA GLU A 60 -7.38 4.66 4.81
C GLU A 60 -8.52 3.63 4.81
N LEU A 61 -9.59 3.94 4.08
CA LEU A 61 -10.58 2.92 3.69
C LEU A 61 -10.03 2.15 2.48
N LEU A 62 -9.58 0.93 2.72
CA LEU A 62 -9.05 0.05 1.69
C LEU A 62 -10.16 -0.43 0.75
N LYS A 63 -11.28 -0.90 1.33
CA LYS A 63 -12.45 -1.38 0.58
C LYS A 63 -13.70 -1.47 1.45
N ASN A 64 -14.87 -1.36 0.84
CA ASN A 64 -16.15 -1.58 1.51
C ASN A 64 -16.83 -2.87 1.01
N PHE A 65 -16.91 -3.88 1.88
CA PHE A 65 -17.53 -5.18 1.62
C PHE A 65 -18.93 -5.34 2.24
N ARG A 66 -19.49 -4.28 2.85
CA ARG A 66 -20.77 -4.34 3.59
C ARG A 66 -21.92 -4.90 2.76
N GLY A 67 -21.94 -4.65 1.46
CA GLY A 67 -22.96 -5.16 0.53
C GLY A 67 -22.88 -6.67 0.25
N THR A 68 -21.82 -7.35 0.71
CA THR A 68 -21.55 -8.77 0.41
C THR A 68 -21.21 -9.60 1.66
N ILE A 69 -21.64 -9.13 2.84
CA ILE A 69 -21.42 -9.83 4.11
C ILE A 69 -22.23 -11.14 4.11
N ASP A 70 -21.53 -12.24 4.32
CA ASP A 70 -22.13 -13.51 4.71
C ASP A 70 -22.27 -13.55 6.23
N TRP A 71 -23.47 -13.29 6.75
CA TRP A 71 -23.73 -13.26 8.19
C TRP A 71 -23.63 -14.63 8.86
N SER A 72 -23.75 -15.70 8.08
CA SER A 72 -23.56 -17.07 8.57
C SER A 72 -22.08 -17.40 8.76
N ASP A 73 -21.21 -16.74 7.98
CA ASP A 73 -19.77 -16.96 7.98
C ASP A 73 -18.99 -15.66 7.76
N LEU A 74 -18.68 -14.98 8.87
CA LEU A 74 -17.92 -13.75 8.86
C LEU A 74 -16.46 -13.96 8.44
N SER A 75 -15.93 -15.19 8.50
CA SER A 75 -14.54 -15.45 8.10
C SER A 75 -14.30 -15.07 6.64
N LYS A 76 -15.32 -15.18 5.78
CA LYS A 76 -15.27 -14.70 4.39
C LYS A 76 -15.08 -13.19 4.29
N THR A 77 -15.67 -12.41 5.21
CA THR A 77 -15.49 -10.95 5.24
C THR A 77 -14.10 -10.60 5.76
N VAL A 78 -13.62 -11.34 6.77
CA VAL A 78 -12.26 -11.20 7.29
C VAL A 78 -11.23 -11.48 6.20
N GLN A 79 -11.39 -12.60 5.49
CA GLN A 79 -10.47 -12.99 4.41
C GLN A 79 -10.46 -11.97 3.26
N LYS A 80 -11.63 -11.50 2.80
CA LYS A 80 -11.70 -10.44 1.77
C LYS A 80 -10.95 -9.18 2.18
N CYS A 81 -11.03 -8.80 3.46
CA CYS A 81 -10.29 -7.64 3.96
C CYS A 81 -8.79 -7.91 4.07
N ALA A 82 -8.40 -9.11 4.53
CA ALA A 82 -7.00 -9.53 4.55
C ALA A 82 -6.40 -9.50 3.13
N ASP A 83 -7.10 -10.02 2.12
CA ASP A 83 -6.64 -10.03 0.73
C ASP A 83 -6.43 -8.59 0.21
N GLU A 84 -7.36 -7.68 0.48
CA GLU A 84 -7.22 -6.27 0.09
C GLU A 84 -6.07 -5.57 0.83
N ALA A 85 -5.93 -5.82 2.13
CA ALA A 85 -4.87 -5.25 2.95
C ALA A 85 -3.49 -5.75 2.51
N MET A 86 -3.37 -7.03 2.16
CA MET A 86 -2.16 -7.60 1.54
C MET A 86 -1.82 -6.92 0.21
N ASN A 87 -2.81 -6.75 -0.68
CA ASN A 87 -2.61 -6.06 -1.97
C ASN A 87 -2.16 -4.61 -1.79
N LYS A 88 -2.50 -3.99 -0.66
CA LYS A 88 -2.08 -2.64 -0.27
C LYS A 88 -0.88 -2.62 0.69
N ARG A 89 -0.18 -3.76 0.85
CA ARG A 89 1.05 -3.91 1.68
C ARG A 89 0.90 -3.38 3.10
N GLN A 90 -0.26 -3.64 3.70
CA GLN A 90 -0.55 -3.26 5.08
C GLN A 90 0.02 -4.30 6.05
N GLU A 91 0.59 -3.87 7.17
CA GLU A 91 0.97 -4.79 8.27
C GLU A 91 -0.25 -5.10 9.17
N TYR A 92 -1.12 -4.12 9.34
CA TYR A 92 -2.35 -4.23 10.14
C TYR A 92 -3.56 -3.88 9.30
N PHE A 93 -4.67 -4.58 9.54
CA PHE A 93 -5.96 -4.23 8.97
C PHE A 93 -7.07 -4.29 10.01
N GLY A 94 -8.03 -3.38 9.90
CA GLY A 94 -9.18 -3.28 10.77
C GLY A 94 -10.46 -3.49 10.01
N ILE A 95 -11.43 -4.18 10.62
CA ILE A 95 -12.76 -4.28 10.06
C ILE A 95 -13.70 -3.44 10.91
N GLN A 96 -14.26 -2.39 10.32
CA GLN A 96 -15.26 -1.52 10.92
C GLN A 96 -16.63 -1.79 10.33
N TYR A 97 -17.67 -1.50 11.10
CA TYR A 97 -19.06 -1.52 10.65
C TYR A 97 -19.39 -2.78 9.82
N TYR A 98 -18.97 -3.93 10.36
CA TYR A 98 -19.16 -5.29 9.86
C TYR A 98 -18.49 -5.65 8.53
N GLY A 99 -17.89 -4.72 7.80
CA GLY A 99 -17.31 -5.04 6.48
C GLY A 99 -16.58 -3.90 5.78
N GLU A 100 -16.32 -2.78 6.44
CA GLU A 100 -15.40 -1.77 5.94
C GLU A 100 -13.99 -2.17 6.34
N CYS A 101 -13.13 -2.31 5.34
CA CYS A 101 -11.74 -2.69 5.50
C CYS A 101 -10.89 -1.42 5.62
N TRP A 102 -10.22 -1.26 6.76
CA TRP A 102 -9.42 -0.10 7.12
C TRP A 102 -7.96 -0.47 7.28
N GLY A 103 -7.10 0.46 6.91
CA GLY A 103 -5.64 0.38 6.98
C GLY A 103 -5.06 1.79 6.89
N GLY A 104 -3.92 1.90 6.23
CA GLY A 104 -3.20 3.12 5.95
C GLY A 104 -1.86 3.16 6.68
N ASP A 105 -1.05 4.15 6.31
CA ASP A 105 0.24 4.40 6.94
C ASP A 105 0.08 4.58 8.46
N GLU A 106 1.05 4.08 9.23
CA GLU A 106 1.10 4.16 10.69
C GLU A 106 -0.08 3.47 11.41
N ALA A 107 -0.86 2.62 10.71
CA ALA A 107 -1.93 1.86 11.34
C ALA A 107 -1.42 0.91 12.44
N ASP A 108 -0.19 0.41 12.31
CA ASP A 108 0.54 -0.37 13.32
C ASP A 108 0.79 0.44 14.61
N LEU A 109 0.97 1.76 14.51
CA LEU A 109 1.22 2.66 15.64
C LEU A 109 -0.06 3.25 16.25
N SER A 110 -1.15 3.31 15.48
CA SER A 110 -2.32 4.12 15.82
C SER A 110 -3.63 3.34 16.03
N TYR A 111 -3.67 2.04 15.70
CA TYR A 111 -4.91 1.24 15.76
C TYR A 111 -5.59 1.24 17.14
N ASP A 112 -4.84 1.40 18.23
CA ASP A 112 -5.34 1.36 19.60
C ASP A 112 -5.39 2.72 20.30
N GLN A 113 -5.12 3.83 19.59
CA GLN A 113 -4.98 5.16 20.17
C GLN A 113 -6.22 5.68 20.94
N TYR A 114 -7.39 5.08 20.71
CA TYR A 114 -8.64 5.40 21.41
C TYR A 114 -9.09 4.34 22.43
N GLY A 115 -8.20 3.39 22.73
CA GLY A 115 -8.36 2.35 23.73
C GLY A 115 -9.24 1.20 23.28
N SER A 116 -9.07 0.07 23.96
CA SER A 116 -9.83 -1.15 23.69
C SER A 116 -11.31 -1.02 24.11
N ASN A 117 -12.16 -1.75 23.39
CA ASN A 117 -13.57 -1.93 23.74
C ASN A 117 -14.07 -3.28 23.19
N PRO A 118 -13.89 -4.39 23.94
CA PRO A 118 -14.32 -5.72 23.48
C PRO A 118 -15.80 -5.82 23.07
N ALA A 119 -16.69 -5.08 23.73
CA ALA A 119 -18.13 -5.07 23.43
C ALA A 119 -18.47 -4.34 22.10
N GLY A 120 -17.53 -3.54 21.58
CA GLY A 120 -17.64 -2.80 20.33
C GLY A 120 -17.53 -3.67 19.08
N CYS A 121 -17.15 -4.93 19.21
CA CYS A 121 -17.02 -5.86 18.09
C CYS A 121 -18.07 -6.96 18.14
N TYR A 122 -18.30 -7.58 17.00
CA TYR A 122 -19.23 -8.67 16.80
C TYR A 122 -18.48 -9.98 16.60
N LYS A 123 -18.83 -10.97 17.44
CA LYS A 123 -18.22 -12.31 17.48
C LYS A 123 -16.68 -12.33 17.62
N ASN A 124 -16.05 -11.23 18.06
CA ASN A 124 -14.60 -11.05 18.05
C ASN A 124 -13.99 -11.31 16.66
N MET A 125 -14.65 -10.80 15.60
CA MET A 125 -14.16 -10.93 14.22
C MET A 125 -14.27 -9.62 13.44
N VAL A 126 -15.32 -8.84 13.66
CA VAL A 126 -15.56 -7.59 12.94
C VAL A 126 -16.04 -6.50 13.89
N GLY A 127 -15.70 -5.25 13.62
CA GLY A 127 -16.13 -4.11 14.42
C GLY A 127 -17.55 -3.68 14.13
N LYS A 128 -18.25 -3.12 15.14
CA LYS A 128 -19.51 -2.39 14.94
C LYS A 128 -19.20 -0.98 14.42
N ALA A 129 -20.19 -0.09 14.39
CA ALA A 129 -19.94 1.31 14.07
C ALA A 129 -18.91 1.90 15.04
N TRP A 130 -17.94 2.66 14.51
CA TRP A 130 -16.87 3.32 15.28
C TRP A 130 -15.97 2.40 16.11
N HIS A 131 -15.84 1.14 15.70
CA HIS A 131 -14.92 0.19 16.32
C HIS A 131 -14.24 -0.61 15.23
N ASN A 132 -12.92 -0.80 15.36
CA ASN A 132 -12.14 -1.65 14.47
C ASN A 132 -11.87 -2.96 15.22
N PHE A 133 -12.24 -4.09 14.62
CA PHE A 133 -11.61 -5.36 15.01
C PHE A 133 -10.34 -5.51 14.18
N VAL A 134 -9.20 -5.50 14.85
CA VAL A 134 -7.88 -5.36 14.23
C VAL A 134 -7.21 -6.72 14.14
N TYR A 135 -6.55 -6.95 13.01
CA TYR A 135 -5.71 -8.09 12.70
C TYR A 135 -4.31 -7.60 12.31
N ARG A 136 -3.32 -8.46 12.55
CA ARG A 136 -1.92 -8.27 12.18
C ARG A 136 -1.47 -9.41 11.27
N PHE A 137 -0.76 -9.13 10.20
CA PHE A 137 -0.12 -10.18 9.39
C PHE A 137 1.08 -10.79 10.12
N ASN A 138 1.20 -12.11 10.05
CA ASN A 138 2.38 -12.85 10.48
C ASN A 138 3.24 -13.06 9.23
N ILE A 139 4.30 -12.27 9.08
CA ILE A 139 5.24 -12.36 7.96
C ILE A 139 6.42 -13.25 8.41
N PRO A 140 6.62 -14.43 7.82
CA PRO A 140 7.77 -15.27 8.13
C PRO A 140 9.07 -14.58 7.66
N GLY A 141 10.02 -14.36 8.57
CA GLY A 141 11.36 -13.83 8.22
C GLY A 141 11.48 -12.31 8.15
N GLY A 142 10.51 -11.55 8.66
CA GLY A 142 10.51 -10.08 8.68
C GLY A 142 11.15 -9.43 9.92
N ASP A 143 12.15 -10.05 10.54
CA ASP A 143 12.93 -9.45 11.63
C ASP A 143 14.24 -8.86 11.08
N LEU A 144 14.16 -7.77 10.33
CA LEU A 144 15.29 -6.87 9.97
C LEU A 144 14.64 -5.50 9.65
N GLU A 145 14.82 -4.39 10.35
CA GLU A 145 15.81 -3.94 11.34
C GLU A 145 15.16 -2.89 12.27
N GLU A 146 15.50 -2.90 13.57
CA GLU A 146 15.36 -1.76 14.49
C GLU A 146 16.60 -0.85 14.41
#